data_AF-A0A957JPR1-F1
#
_entry.id   AF-A0A957JPR1-F1
#
_cell.length_a   1.000
_cell.length_b   1.000
_cell.length_c   1.000
_cell.angle_alpha   90.00
_cell.angle_beta   90.00
_cell.angle_gamma   90.00
#
_symmetry.space_group_name_H-M   'P 1'
#
loop_
_entity.id
_entity.type
_entity.pdbx_description
1 polymer ?
#
loop_
_entity_poly.entity_id
_entity_poly.type
_entity_poly.pdbx_seq_one_letter_code
_entity_poly.pdbx_strand_id
1 'polypeptide(L)'
;WYLIATIGLAAVLVGLGGIISVLIRSFNTAFVTALREQLAWFTAALVAGLPVWLLPWRLAQTAVTQPGDLGHDEREDIVRKIYLYFYIFVATMTALGSAIYIVYRLVGLVLGASSSNLDSDLPHAVAYGLMAVAVWLYHGAALRHDSSLLETPTLPDSLRVAVVGGENGRFQPLLTALHQTFPFATLQAIGSGTSQPEATLAEAELIITPWPLAAEDVGYETAVSHSAAPKLLIPVHREGWEWVGVEPWNLDNIISETVQTVYQIVVGHPITRQRTSIGTIISIIVGVLGLFILMMILISAFFNLLF
;
A
#
# COMPACT_ATOMS: atom_id res chain seq x y z
N TRP A 1 -17.61 -1.11 5.84
CA TRP A 1 -16.32 -1.16 6.59
C TRP A 1 -15.76 0.21 6.94
N TYR A 2 -15.99 1.23 6.11
CA TYR A 2 -15.45 2.58 6.26
C TYR A 2 -15.77 3.30 7.58
N LEU A 3 -17.00 3.20 8.12
CA LEU A 3 -17.32 3.82 9.41
C LEU A 3 -16.46 3.28 10.58
N ILE A 4 -16.23 1.96 10.59
CA ILE A 4 -15.38 1.32 11.61
C ILE A 4 -13.93 1.78 11.43
N ALA A 5 -13.46 1.82 10.18
CA ALA A 5 -12.12 2.33 9.86
C ALA A 5 -11.95 3.80 10.28
N THR A 6 -12.98 4.64 10.12
CA THR A 6 -12.96 6.04 10.58
C THR A 6 -12.83 6.12 12.09
N ILE A 7 -13.65 5.40 12.84
CA ILE A 7 -13.59 5.41 14.31
C ILE A 7 -12.22 4.91 14.79
N GLY A 8 -11.71 3.83 14.18
CA GLY A 8 -10.39 3.30 14.48
C GLY A 8 -9.27 4.31 14.23
N LEU A 9 -9.25 4.95 13.05
CA LEU A 9 -8.20 5.91 12.70
C LEU A 9 -8.28 7.16 13.59
N ALA A 10 -9.49 7.63 13.89
CA ALA A 10 -9.67 8.72 14.86
C ALA A 10 -9.09 8.35 16.23
N ALA A 11 -9.33 7.14 16.73
CA ALA A 11 -8.75 6.66 18.00
C ALA A 11 -7.22 6.56 17.94
N VAL A 12 -6.65 6.09 16.81
CA VAL A 12 -5.18 6.07 16.59
C VAL A 12 -4.60 7.48 16.63
N LEU A 13 -5.21 8.44 15.95
CA LEU A 13 -4.74 9.83 15.91
C LEU A 13 -4.87 10.52 17.27
N VAL A 14 -5.96 10.28 18.00
CA VAL A 14 -6.14 10.78 19.37
C VAL A 14 -5.11 10.17 20.32
N GLY A 15 -4.90 8.85 20.25
CA GLY A 15 -3.90 8.16 21.07
C GLY A 15 -2.48 8.66 20.77
N LEU A 16 -2.10 8.77 19.49
CA LEU A 16 -0.78 9.25 19.09
C LEU A 16 -0.57 10.72 19.48
N GLY A 17 -1.54 11.59 19.18
CA GLY A 17 -1.49 13.01 19.54
C GLY A 17 -1.43 13.22 21.06
N GLY A 18 -2.16 12.42 21.82
CA GLY A 18 -2.12 12.46 23.28
C GLY A 18 -0.79 11.99 23.87
N ILE A 19 -0.20 10.91 23.34
CA ILE A 19 1.15 10.45 23.74
C ILE A 19 2.18 11.54 23.46
N ILE A 20 2.14 12.15 22.26
CA ILE A 20 2.97 13.29 21.89
C ILE A 20 2.81 14.45 22.88
N SER A 21 1.57 14.79 23.24
CA SER A 21 1.29 15.88 24.19
C SER A 21 1.80 15.58 25.61
N VAL A 22 1.70 14.32 26.07
CA VAL A 22 2.30 13.89 27.35
C VAL A 22 3.83 14.00 27.28
N LEU A 23 4.45 13.55 26.19
CA LEU A 23 5.90 13.65 26.00
C LEU A 23 6.36 15.11 26.03
N ILE A 24 5.71 16.01 25.29
CA ILE A 24 6.04 17.45 25.30
C ILE A 24 5.97 18.02 26.72
N ARG A 25 4.89 17.76 27.45
CA ARG A 25 4.70 18.29 28.81
C ARG A 25 5.69 17.72 29.83
N SER A 26 6.15 16.49 29.62
CA SER A 26 7.12 15.83 30.52
C SER A 26 8.49 16.50 30.55
N PHE A 27 8.85 17.30 29.54
CA PHE A 27 10.11 18.06 29.54
C PHE A 27 10.09 19.27 30.47
N ASN A 28 8.91 19.88 30.67
CA ASN A 28 8.76 21.11 31.46
C ASN A 28 8.25 20.86 32.89
N THR A 29 7.76 19.65 33.18
CA THR A 29 7.13 19.32 34.47
C THR A 29 7.58 17.95 34.96
N ALA A 30 7.73 17.79 36.29
CA ALA A 30 8.04 16.50 36.88
C ALA A 30 6.96 15.45 36.50
N PHE A 31 7.37 14.20 36.29
CA PHE A 31 6.47 13.11 35.86
C PHE A 31 5.55 12.64 37.01
N VAL A 32 4.57 13.46 37.38
CA VAL A 32 3.60 13.20 38.45
C VAL A 32 2.51 12.23 37.97
N THR A 33 1.76 11.63 38.90
CA THR A 33 0.68 10.65 38.68
C THR A 33 -0.29 11.02 37.54
N ALA A 34 -0.60 12.30 37.34
CA ALA A 34 -1.50 12.78 36.28
C ALA A 34 -0.98 12.52 34.85
N LEU A 35 0.33 12.63 34.59
CA LEU A 35 0.91 12.32 33.28
C LEU A 35 0.87 10.83 32.98
N ARG A 36 1.03 9.99 34.03
CA ARG A 36 0.96 8.52 33.90
C ARG A 36 -0.43 8.05 33.52
N GLU A 37 -1.45 8.61 34.16
CA GLU A 37 -2.84 8.30 33.84
C GLU A 37 -3.19 8.70 32.39
N GLN A 38 -2.84 9.91 31.98
CA GLN A 38 -3.05 10.36 30.59
C GLN A 38 -2.31 9.48 29.59
N LEU A 39 -1.06 9.12 29.87
CA LEU A 39 -0.30 8.22 29.01
C LEU A 39 -0.99 6.85 28.88
N ALA A 40 -1.52 6.31 29.97
CA ALA A 40 -2.25 5.05 29.94
C ALA A 40 -3.51 5.14 29.07
N TRP A 41 -4.31 6.21 29.22
CA TRP A 41 -5.49 6.46 28.39
C TRP A 41 -5.16 6.55 26.89
N PHE A 42 -4.14 7.34 26.53
CA PHE A 42 -3.75 7.52 25.14
C PHE A 42 -3.09 6.27 24.53
N THR A 43 -2.34 5.53 25.34
CA THR A 43 -1.79 4.23 24.92
C THR A 43 -2.92 3.22 24.69
N ALA A 44 -3.92 3.17 25.57
CA ALA A 44 -5.09 2.32 25.38
C ALA A 44 -5.86 2.71 24.11
N ALA A 45 -6.10 4.00 23.87
CA ALA A 45 -6.74 4.49 22.65
C ALA A 45 -5.95 4.11 21.38
N LEU A 46 -4.62 4.24 21.40
CA LEU A 46 -3.76 3.85 20.29
C LEU A 46 -3.81 2.34 20.04
N VAL A 47 -3.62 1.53 21.09
CA VAL A 47 -3.58 0.06 21.00
C VAL A 47 -4.93 -0.51 20.57
N ALA A 48 -6.04 0.05 21.06
CA ALA A 48 -7.39 -0.38 20.68
C ALA A 48 -7.78 0.14 19.29
N GLY A 49 -7.44 1.38 18.95
CA GLY A 49 -7.78 1.99 17.66
C GLY A 49 -7.05 1.35 16.49
N LEU A 50 -5.80 0.90 16.69
CA LEU A 50 -4.96 0.35 15.64
C LEU A 50 -5.57 -0.88 14.94
N PRO A 51 -5.98 -1.97 15.62
CA PRO A 51 -6.64 -3.09 14.95
C PRO A 51 -8.00 -2.71 14.37
N VAL A 52 -8.76 -1.84 15.06
CA VAL A 52 -10.08 -1.38 14.61
C VAL A 52 -10.00 -0.60 13.30
N TRP A 53 -8.91 0.13 13.06
CA TRP A 53 -8.64 0.77 11.78
C TRP A 53 -8.04 -0.20 10.76
N LEU A 54 -6.98 -0.90 11.16
CA LEU A 54 -6.10 -1.63 10.26
C LEU A 54 -6.82 -2.76 9.54
N LEU A 55 -7.67 -3.51 10.24
CA LEU A 55 -8.39 -4.65 9.67
C LEU A 55 -9.37 -4.22 8.56
N PRO A 56 -10.36 -3.34 8.82
CA PRO A 56 -11.29 -2.93 7.77
C PRO A 56 -10.62 -2.10 6.67
N TRP A 57 -9.62 -1.28 7.01
CA TRP A 57 -8.90 -0.51 6.00
C TRP A 57 -8.11 -1.42 5.04
N ARG A 58 -7.52 -2.51 5.54
CA ARG A 58 -6.87 -3.49 4.67
C ARG A 58 -7.82 -4.19 3.73
N LEU A 59 -8.97 -4.63 4.25
CA LEU A 59 -9.99 -5.27 3.42
C LEU A 59 -10.43 -4.34 2.29
N ALA A 60 -10.61 -3.05 2.59
CA ALA A 60 -10.89 -2.02 1.58
C ALA A 60 -9.74 -1.86 0.57
N GLN A 61 -8.47 -1.85 1.02
CA GLN A 61 -7.32 -1.76 0.12
C GLN A 61 -7.19 -2.98 -0.80
N THR A 62 -7.51 -4.19 -0.32
CA THR A 62 -7.49 -5.41 -1.13
C THR A 62 -8.66 -5.49 -2.10
N ALA A 63 -9.80 -4.89 -1.76
CA ALA A 63 -10.98 -4.85 -2.62
C ALA A 63 -10.72 -3.97 -3.86
N VAL A 64 -10.06 -2.82 -3.69
CA VAL A 64 -9.70 -1.91 -4.79
C VAL A 64 -8.81 -2.56 -5.86
N THR A 65 -8.01 -3.54 -5.47
CA THR A 65 -7.07 -4.23 -6.37
C THR A 65 -7.62 -5.49 -6.98
N GLN A 66 -8.85 -5.86 -6.67
CA GLN A 66 -9.53 -6.95 -7.37
C GLN A 66 -9.68 -6.60 -8.86
N PRO A 67 -9.43 -7.56 -9.77
CA PRO A 67 -9.65 -7.36 -11.19
C PRO A 67 -11.15 -7.30 -11.53
N GLY A 68 -11.47 -6.72 -12.69
CA GLY A 68 -12.83 -6.66 -13.22
C GLY A 68 -13.76 -5.69 -12.49
N ASP A 69 -15.07 -5.92 -12.62
CA ASP A 69 -16.14 -5.04 -12.14
C ASP A 69 -16.09 -4.85 -10.62
N LEU A 70 -15.76 -5.91 -9.86
CA LEU A 70 -15.72 -5.84 -8.39
C LEU A 70 -14.71 -4.81 -7.86
N GLY A 71 -13.53 -4.72 -8.46
CA GLY A 71 -12.57 -3.68 -8.09
C GLY A 71 -12.95 -2.31 -8.66
N HIS A 72 -13.59 -2.27 -9.83
CA HIS A 72 -14.07 -1.03 -10.42
C HIS A 72 -15.13 -0.37 -9.54
N ASP A 73 -16.12 -1.14 -9.09
CA ASP A 73 -17.18 -0.68 -8.18
C ASP A 73 -16.60 -0.12 -6.87
N GLU A 74 -15.60 -0.78 -6.29
CA GLU A 74 -14.95 -0.31 -5.07
C GLU A 74 -14.13 0.98 -5.29
N ARG A 75 -13.49 1.14 -6.46
CA ARG A 75 -12.78 2.37 -6.84
C ARG A 75 -13.74 3.54 -7.07
N GLU A 76 -14.93 3.26 -7.57
CA GLU A 76 -15.97 4.26 -7.79
C GLU A 76 -16.79 4.57 -6.54
N ASP A 77 -16.76 3.71 -5.51
CA ASP A 77 -17.55 3.82 -4.28
C ASP A 77 -17.44 5.21 -3.63
N ILE A 78 -18.60 5.85 -3.50
CA ILE A 78 -18.74 7.15 -2.86
C ILE A 78 -18.31 7.12 -1.39
N VAL A 79 -18.52 5.99 -0.68
CA VAL A 79 -18.18 5.88 0.74
C VAL A 79 -16.67 5.88 0.93
N ARG A 80 -15.93 5.19 0.06
CA ARG A 80 -14.47 5.23 0.02
C ARG A 80 -13.94 6.63 -0.24
N LYS A 81 -14.50 7.31 -1.25
CA LYS A 81 -14.14 8.69 -1.57
C LYS A 81 -14.39 9.62 -0.38
N ILE A 82 -15.56 9.53 0.26
CA ILE A 82 -15.89 10.31 1.47
C ILE A 82 -14.86 10.06 2.57
N TYR A 83 -14.50 8.80 2.85
CA TYR A 83 -13.48 8.44 3.84
C TYR A 83 -12.13 9.09 3.53
N LEU A 84 -11.62 8.93 2.30
CA LEU A 84 -10.32 9.47 1.87
C LEU A 84 -10.30 10.99 1.92
N TYR A 85 -11.30 11.65 1.33
CA TYR A 85 -11.39 13.11 1.30
C TYR A 85 -11.56 13.69 2.69
N PHE A 86 -12.31 13.03 3.59
CA PHE A 86 -12.46 13.47 4.97
C PHE A 86 -11.11 13.52 5.69
N TYR A 87 -10.31 12.44 5.64
CA TYR A 87 -9.00 12.42 6.30
C TYR A 87 -7.97 13.32 5.65
N ILE A 88 -7.97 13.44 4.32
CA ILE A 88 -7.12 14.40 3.60
C ILE A 88 -7.49 15.83 4.00
N PHE A 89 -8.78 16.16 4.09
CA PHE A 89 -9.26 17.47 4.50
C PHE A 89 -8.82 17.81 5.93
N VAL A 90 -9.10 16.92 6.89
CA VAL A 90 -8.70 17.08 8.29
C VAL A 90 -7.18 17.25 8.40
N ALA A 91 -6.41 16.39 7.75
CA ALA A 91 -4.96 16.49 7.72
C ALA A 91 -4.47 17.82 7.12
N THR A 92 -5.09 18.28 6.03
CA THR A 92 -4.72 19.56 5.40
C THR A 92 -5.00 20.74 6.34
N MET A 93 -6.15 20.75 7.01
CA MET A 93 -6.49 21.81 7.98
C MET A 93 -5.54 21.81 9.18
N THR A 94 -5.21 20.64 9.73
CA THR A 94 -4.24 20.53 10.83
C THR A 94 -2.84 20.95 10.40
N ALA A 95 -2.37 20.53 9.22
CA ALA A 95 -1.07 20.92 8.69
C ALA A 95 -1.00 22.43 8.42
N LEU A 96 -2.05 23.02 7.84
CA LEU A 96 -2.13 24.45 7.56
C LEU A 96 -2.14 25.26 8.86
N GLY A 97 -2.98 24.91 9.84
CA GLY A 97 -3.01 25.58 11.14
C GLY A 97 -1.68 25.50 11.86
N SER A 98 -1.03 24.33 11.83
CA SER A 98 0.30 24.13 12.39
C SER A 98 1.36 24.99 11.70
N ALA A 99 1.36 25.02 10.37
CA ALA A 99 2.29 25.83 9.59
C ALA A 99 2.12 27.33 9.85
N ILE A 100 0.88 27.82 9.89
CA ILE A 100 0.57 29.22 10.23
C ILE A 100 1.12 29.57 11.61
N TYR A 101 0.85 28.72 12.61
CA TYR A 101 1.34 28.96 13.97
C TYR A 101 2.87 28.97 14.05
N ILE A 102 3.53 28.01 13.41
CA ILE A 102 5.00 27.92 13.37
C ILE A 102 5.58 29.17 12.71
N VAL A 103 5.06 29.60 11.56
CA VAL A 103 5.53 30.80 10.85
C VAL A 103 5.31 32.05 11.71
N TYR A 104 4.12 32.21 12.29
CA TYR A 104 3.81 33.31 13.21
C TYR A 104 4.85 33.39 14.34
N ARG A 105 5.16 32.23 14.94
CA ARG A 105 6.13 32.14 16.04
C ARG A 105 7.56 32.48 15.60
N LEU A 106 7.99 31.97 14.45
CA LEU A 106 9.32 32.24 13.90
C LEU A 106 9.50 33.72 13.58
N VAL A 107 8.49 34.36 12.97
CA VAL A 107 8.51 35.80 12.69
C VAL A 107 8.59 36.59 14.00
N GLY A 108 7.83 36.22 15.02
CA GLY A 108 7.91 36.86 16.34
C GLY A 108 9.30 36.81 16.96
N LEU A 109 9.97 35.65 16.87
CA LEU A 109 11.35 35.49 17.35
C LEU A 109 12.34 36.38 16.59
N VAL A 110 12.22 36.46 15.27
CA VAL A 110 13.06 37.34 14.43
C VAL A 110 12.84 38.81 14.78
N LEU A 111 11.63 39.19 15.16
CA LEU A 111 11.29 40.55 15.60
C LEU A 111 11.71 40.85 17.05
N GLY A 112 12.41 39.94 17.73
CA GLY A 112 12.95 40.14 19.08
C GLY A 112 12.01 39.71 20.21
N ALA A 113 10.98 38.90 19.94
CA ALA A 113 10.22 38.26 21.02
C ALA A 113 11.12 37.34 21.85
N SER A 114 11.01 37.42 23.17
CA SER A 114 11.84 36.61 24.08
C SER A 114 11.67 35.11 23.83
N SER A 115 12.79 34.39 23.74
CA SER A 115 12.85 32.93 23.65
C SER A 115 12.36 32.25 24.93
N SER A 116 12.35 32.95 26.08
CA SER A 116 11.75 32.48 27.33
C SER A 116 10.24 32.24 27.23
N ASN A 117 9.59 32.72 26.17
CA ASN A 117 8.16 32.53 25.93
C ASN A 117 7.86 31.35 25.00
N LEU A 118 8.84 30.48 24.68
CA LEU A 118 8.57 29.23 23.94
C LEU A 118 7.72 28.32 24.82
N ASP A 119 6.43 28.63 24.81
CA ASP A 119 5.36 27.86 25.39
C ASP A 119 5.32 26.47 24.78
N SER A 120 4.64 25.56 25.49
CA SER A 120 4.46 24.17 25.03
C SER A 120 3.84 24.09 23.63
N ASP A 121 3.24 25.16 23.14
CA ASP A 121 2.42 25.21 21.94
C ASP A 121 3.22 25.08 20.64
N LEU A 122 4.46 25.60 20.58
CA LEU A 122 5.31 25.42 19.39
C LEU A 122 5.68 23.95 19.15
N PRO A 123 6.18 23.18 20.13
CA PRO A 123 6.35 21.74 19.99
C PRO A 123 5.07 21.00 19.60
N HIS A 124 3.89 21.40 20.12
CA HIS A 124 2.62 20.78 19.75
C HIS A 124 2.26 21.06 18.29
N ALA A 125 2.37 22.31 17.82
CA ALA A 125 2.12 22.68 16.43
C ALA A 125 3.05 21.91 15.48
N VAL A 126 4.32 21.82 15.82
CA VAL A 126 5.31 21.00 15.11
C VAL A 126 4.87 19.53 15.02
N ALA A 127 4.53 18.92 16.16
CA ALA A 127 4.22 17.51 16.21
C ALA A 127 2.91 17.17 15.46
N TYR A 128 1.87 17.97 15.67
CA TYR A 128 0.59 17.79 15.00
C TYR A 128 0.70 18.08 13.50
N GLY A 129 1.54 19.04 13.10
CA GLY A 129 1.87 19.28 11.69
C GLY A 129 2.52 18.07 11.03
N LEU A 130 3.53 17.47 11.67
CA LEU A 130 4.18 16.25 11.16
C LEU A 130 3.21 15.06 11.07
N MET A 131 2.40 14.85 12.10
CA MET A 131 1.38 13.81 12.12
C MET A 131 0.37 14.03 10.98
N ALA A 132 -0.08 15.26 10.79
CA ALA A 132 -1.01 15.62 9.72
C ALA A 132 -0.40 15.39 8.33
N VAL A 133 0.85 15.78 8.10
CA VAL A 133 1.57 15.51 6.85
C VAL A 133 1.68 14.01 6.59
N ALA A 134 1.94 13.18 7.60
CA ALA A 134 1.98 11.72 7.44
C ALA A 134 0.62 11.15 7.03
N VAL A 135 -0.48 11.59 7.66
CA VAL A 135 -1.84 11.19 7.29
C VAL A 135 -2.16 11.61 5.86
N TRP A 136 -1.82 12.85 5.50
CA TRP A 136 -2.03 13.40 4.16
C TRP A 136 -1.26 12.62 3.09
N LEU A 137 0.03 12.34 3.32
CA LEU A 137 0.86 11.57 2.39
C LEU A 137 0.30 10.17 2.18
N TYR A 138 -0.10 9.49 3.26
CA TYR A 138 -0.62 8.13 3.21
C TYR A 138 -1.95 8.06 2.44
N HIS A 139 -2.95 8.86 2.83
CA HIS A 139 -4.27 8.82 2.19
C HIS A 139 -4.25 9.45 0.79
N GLY A 140 -3.40 10.45 0.56
CA GLY A 140 -3.16 11.01 -0.76
C GLY A 140 -2.49 10.03 -1.71
N ALA A 141 -1.57 9.19 -1.23
CA ALA A 141 -1.00 8.11 -2.02
C ALA A 141 -2.05 7.04 -2.36
N ALA A 142 -2.92 6.67 -1.41
CA ALA A 142 -4.04 5.77 -1.66
C ALA A 142 -5.00 6.35 -2.72
N LEU A 143 -5.38 7.63 -2.62
CA LEU A 143 -6.26 8.28 -3.58
C LEU A 143 -5.65 8.35 -4.99
N ARG A 144 -4.34 8.66 -5.10
CA ARG A 144 -3.62 8.64 -6.39
C ARG A 144 -3.54 7.25 -6.99
N HIS A 145 -3.39 6.22 -6.15
CA HIS A 145 -3.41 4.84 -6.60
C HIS A 145 -4.78 4.47 -7.17
N ASP A 146 -5.87 4.84 -6.48
CA ASP A 146 -7.23 4.60 -6.97
C ASP A 146 -7.47 5.28 -8.33
N SER A 147 -7.05 6.53 -8.52
CA SER A 147 -7.19 7.22 -9.80
C SER A 147 -6.38 6.58 -10.93
N SER A 148 -5.18 6.08 -10.64
CA SER A 148 -4.36 5.40 -11.65
C SER A 148 -4.96 4.08 -12.14
N LEU A 149 -5.82 3.47 -11.33
CA LEU A 149 -6.54 2.24 -11.66
C LEU A 149 -7.91 2.50 -12.33
N LEU A 150 -8.37 3.75 -12.35
CA LEU A 150 -9.61 4.18 -13.01
C LEU A 150 -9.36 4.75 -14.41
N GLU A 151 -8.10 5.07 -14.77
CA GLU A 151 -7.76 5.43 -16.15
C GLU A 151 -8.15 4.27 -17.08
N THR A 152 -9.15 4.50 -17.94
CA THR A 152 -9.64 3.51 -18.88
C THR A 152 -8.50 3.09 -19.80
N PRO A 153 -8.02 1.85 -19.70
CA PRO A 153 -6.94 1.38 -20.54
C PRO A 153 -7.34 1.46 -22.01
N THR A 154 -6.44 1.92 -22.87
CA THR A 154 -6.53 1.56 -24.29
C THR A 154 -6.16 0.08 -24.39
N LEU A 155 -7.17 -0.78 -24.34
CA LEU A 155 -6.98 -2.21 -24.54
C LEU A 155 -6.54 -2.45 -26.00
N PRO A 156 -5.61 -3.40 -26.24
CA PRO A 156 -5.27 -3.81 -27.59
C PRO A 156 -6.47 -4.51 -28.25
N ASP A 157 -6.63 -4.31 -29.57
CA ASP A 157 -7.73 -4.90 -30.36
C ASP A 157 -7.71 -6.44 -30.34
N SER A 158 -6.54 -7.03 -30.11
CA SER A 158 -6.36 -8.47 -29.91
C SER A 158 -5.15 -8.70 -29.01
N LEU A 159 -5.22 -9.72 -28.16
CA LEU A 159 -4.09 -10.18 -27.33
C LEU A 159 -3.92 -11.69 -27.50
N ARG A 160 -2.74 -12.16 -27.96
CA ARG A 160 -2.45 -13.61 -28.05
C ARG A 160 -1.70 -14.08 -26.81
N VAL A 161 -2.35 -14.87 -25.96
CA VAL A 161 -1.75 -15.40 -24.71
C VAL A 161 -1.54 -16.91 -24.84
N ALA A 162 -0.28 -17.33 -24.72
CA ALA A 162 0.07 -18.74 -24.68
C ALA A 162 0.24 -19.21 -23.23
N VAL A 163 -0.48 -20.27 -22.84
CA VAL A 163 -0.40 -20.87 -21.50
C VAL A 163 0.21 -22.27 -21.60
N VAL A 164 1.44 -22.41 -21.15
CA VAL A 164 2.18 -23.69 -21.19
C VAL A 164 1.72 -24.59 -20.04
N GLY A 165 1.51 -25.87 -20.32
CA GLY A 165 1.01 -26.85 -19.36
C GLY A 165 -0.49 -26.77 -19.10
N GLY A 166 -1.25 -26.06 -19.96
CA GLY A 166 -2.68 -25.84 -19.80
C GLY A 166 -3.56 -27.06 -20.04
N GLU A 167 -3.06 -28.09 -20.75
CA GLU A 167 -3.81 -29.32 -21.05
C GLU A 167 -3.96 -30.25 -19.83
N ASN A 168 -3.00 -30.18 -18.89
CA ASN A 168 -3.07 -30.90 -17.64
C ASN A 168 -3.97 -30.07 -16.70
N GLY A 169 -5.23 -30.49 -16.50
CA GLY A 169 -6.34 -29.70 -15.91
C GLY A 169 -6.12 -28.88 -14.63
N ARG A 170 -4.94 -28.93 -14.01
CA ARG A 170 -4.47 -28.05 -12.93
C ARG A 170 -4.62 -26.55 -13.25
N PHE A 171 -4.43 -26.13 -14.50
CA PHE A 171 -4.54 -24.71 -14.90
C PHE A 171 -5.86 -24.37 -15.60
N GLN A 172 -6.82 -25.29 -15.64
CA GLN A 172 -8.14 -25.02 -16.21
C GLN A 172 -8.88 -23.87 -15.50
N PRO A 173 -8.84 -23.73 -14.16
CA PRO A 173 -9.46 -22.58 -13.49
C PRO A 173 -8.82 -21.25 -13.89
N LEU A 174 -7.50 -21.23 -14.15
CA LEU A 174 -6.79 -20.05 -14.64
C LEU A 174 -7.25 -19.67 -16.05
N LEU A 175 -7.34 -20.64 -16.96
CA LEU A 175 -7.83 -20.41 -18.33
C LEU A 175 -9.26 -19.84 -18.31
N THR A 176 -10.14 -20.38 -17.46
CA THR A 176 -11.50 -19.87 -17.27
C THR A 176 -11.50 -18.42 -16.78
N ALA A 177 -10.69 -18.10 -15.76
CA ALA A 177 -10.62 -16.75 -15.21
C ALA A 177 -10.04 -15.73 -16.21
N LEU A 178 -9.04 -16.13 -16.98
CA LEU A 178 -8.47 -15.30 -18.06
C LEU A 178 -9.50 -15.06 -19.18
N HIS A 179 -10.25 -16.09 -19.59
CA HIS A 179 -11.27 -15.93 -20.63
C HIS A 179 -12.42 -15.02 -20.19
N GLN A 180 -12.83 -15.12 -18.93
CA GLN A 180 -13.85 -14.25 -18.34
C GLN A 180 -13.39 -12.79 -18.27
N THR A 181 -12.12 -12.55 -17.94
CA THR A 181 -11.58 -11.19 -17.74
C THR A 181 -11.18 -10.54 -19.07
N PHE A 182 -10.70 -11.33 -20.03
CA PHE A 182 -10.18 -10.85 -21.33
C PHE A 182 -10.89 -11.56 -22.49
N PRO A 183 -12.18 -11.26 -22.77
CA PRO A 183 -12.91 -11.91 -23.86
C PRO A 183 -12.35 -11.58 -25.26
N PHE A 184 -11.57 -10.50 -25.38
CA PHE A 184 -10.87 -10.11 -26.60
C PHE A 184 -9.53 -10.85 -26.81
N ALA A 185 -9.04 -11.56 -25.78
CA ALA A 185 -7.78 -12.29 -25.86
C ALA A 185 -7.97 -13.67 -26.49
N THR A 186 -7.10 -14.01 -27.44
CA THR A 186 -6.98 -15.37 -27.98
C THR A 186 -6.08 -16.18 -27.04
N LEU A 187 -6.69 -17.04 -26.22
CA LEU A 187 -5.98 -17.93 -25.31
C LEU A 187 -5.62 -19.24 -26.02
N GLN A 188 -4.33 -19.61 -26.02
CA GLN A 188 -3.84 -20.87 -26.56
C GLN A 188 -3.18 -21.68 -25.45
N ALA A 189 -3.77 -22.83 -25.12
CA ALA A 189 -3.17 -23.78 -24.20
C ALA A 189 -2.14 -24.64 -24.97
N ILE A 190 -0.91 -24.70 -24.45
CA ILE A 190 0.17 -25.51 -25.01
C ILE A 190 0.42 -26.69 -24.08
N GLY A 191 0.46 -27.88 -24.64
CA GLY A 191 0.76 -29.13 -23.93
C GLY A 191 1.17 -30.23 -24.89
N SER A 192 1.25 -31.46 -24.36
CA SER A 192 1.76 -32.64 -25.07
C SER A 192 1.04 -32.95 -26.38
N GLY A 193 -0.20 -32.47 -26.57
CA GLY A 193 -0.99 -32.65 -27.80
C GLY A 193 -0.84 -31.55 -28.85
N THR A 194 -0.10 -30.46 -28.56
CA THR A 194 -0.05 -29.28 -29.44
C THR A 194 0.84 -29.51 -30.66
N SER A 195 0.30 -29.35 -31.87
CA SER A 195 1.09 -29.37 -33.12
C SER A 195 1.84 -28.05 -33.31
N GLN A 196 3.17 -28.11 -33.43
CA GLN A 196 4.08 -26.96 -33.62
C GLN A 196 4.08 -25.91 -32.49
N PRO A 197 4.42 -26.30 -31.26
CA PRO A 197 4.41 -25.43 -30.08
C PRO A 197 5.36 -24.23 -30.19
N GLU A 198 6.46 -24.38 -30.94
CA GLU A 198 7.43 -23.29 -31.18
C GLU A 198 6.83 -22.14 -32.00
N ALA A 199 6.03 -22.45 -33.02
CA ALA A 199 5.36 -21.43 -33.84
C ALA A 199 4.32 -20.67 -33.02
N THR A 200 3.55 -21.41 -32.20
CA THR A 200 2.56 -20.85 -31.27
C THR A 200 3.21 -19.89 -30.25
N LEU A 201 4.36 -20.27 -29.68
CA LEU A 201 5.11 -19.44 -28.73
C LEU A 201 5.79 -18.22 -29.38
N ALA A 202 6.12 -18.31 -30.68
CA ALA A 202 6.68 -17.21 -31.44
C ALA A 202 5.64 -16.14 -31.79
N GLU A 203 4.38 -16.55 -32.00
CA GLU A 203 3.26 -15.65 -32.28
C GLU A 203 2.64 -15.04 -31.02
N ALA A 204 2.89 -15.62 -29.84
CA ALA A 204 2.37 -15.16 -28.57
C ALA A 204 2.88 -13.76 -28.21
N GLU A 205 1.99 -12.92 -27.71
CA GLU A 205 2.30 -11.59 -27.18
C GLU A 205 2.56 -11.64 -25.68
N LEU A 206 2.08 -12.69 -25.00
CA LEU A 206 2.33 -12.97 -23.59
C LEU A 206 2.40 -14.48 -23.37
N ILE A 207 3.41 -14.94 -22.63
CA ILE A 207 3.56 -16.36 -22.28
C ILE A 207 3.38 -16.53 -20.78
N ILE A 208 2.45 -17.40 -20.38
CA ILE A 208 2.25 -17.81 -18.98
C ILE A 208 2.75 -19.24 -18.86
N THR A 209 3.69 -19.50 -17.95
CA THR A 209 4.32 -20.82 -17.84
C THR A 209 4.54 -21.22 -16.39
N PRO A 210 4.26 -22.48 -16.01
CA PRO A 210 4.63 -22.99 -14.71
C PRO A 210 6.15 -23.08 -14.59
N TRP A 211 6.67 -22.74 -13.42
CA TRP A 211 8.06 -22.94 -13.09
C TRP A 211 8.20 -23.78 -11.81
N PRO A 212 9.00 -24.86 -11.81
CA PRO A 212 9.68 -25.42 -12.97
C PRO A 212 8.72 -26.13 -13.95
N LEU A 213 9.06 -26.13 -15.24
CA LEU A 213 8.34 -26.88 -16.29
C LEU A 213 8.37 -28.38 -16.00
N ALA A 214 7.28 -29.10 -16.28
CA ALA A 214 7.20 -30.56 -16.09
C ALA A 214 8.23 -31.27 -16.99
N ALA A 215 8.65 -32.49 -16.60
CA ALA A 215 9.63 -33.26 -17.38
C ALA A 215 9.16 -33.54 -18.82
N GLU A 216 7.85 -33.68 -19.00
CA GLU A 216 7.18 -33.88 -20.29
C GLU A 216 7.16 -32.61 -21.15
N ASP A 217 7.33 -31.45 -20.51
CA ASP A 217 7.28 -30.11 -21.12
C ASP A 217 8.69 -29.51 -21.34
N VAL A 218 9.77 -30.25 -21.05
CA VAL A 218 11.17 -29.76 -21.12
C VAL A 218 11.54 -29.26 -22.53
N GLY A 219 10.92 -29.82 -23.57
CA GLY A 219 11.07 -29.32 -24.94
C GLY A 219 10.63 -27.87 -25.12
N TYR A 220 9.69 -27.38 -24.30
CA TYR A 220 9.18 -26.01 -24.37
C TYR A 220 10.07 -24.99 -23.67
N GLU A 221 10.96 -25.40 -22.77
CA GLU A 221 11.83 -24.47 -22.02
C GLU A 221 12.71 -23.64 -22.97
N THR A 222 13.28 -24.31 -23.97
CA THR A 222 14.10 -23.66 -24.99
C THR A 222 13.26 -22.69 -25.83
N ALA A 223 12.06 -23.09 -26.25
CA ALA A 223 11.17 -22.24 -27.04
C ALA A 223 10.68 -21.00 -26.25
N VAL A 224 10.30 -21.18 -24.98
CA VAL A 224 9.88 -20.09 -24.08
C VAL A 224 11.04 -19.11 -23.84
N SER A 225 12.26 -19.62 -23.65
CA SER A 225 13.44 -18.78 -23.44
C SER A 225 13.80 -17.92 -24.66
N HIS A 226 13.60 -18.44 -25.88
CA HIS A 226 13.92 -17.76 -27.14
C HIS A 226 12.83 -16.77 -27.61
N SER A 227 11.60 -16.90 -27.13
CA SER A 227 10.53 -15.97 -27.49
C SER A 227 10.85 -14.54 -27.01
N ALA A 228 10.51 -13.53 -27.82
CA ALA A 228 10.64 -12.12 -27.43
C ALA A 228 9.53 -11.64 -26.48
N ALA A 229 8.46 -12.42 -26.34
CA ALA A 229 7.31 -12.08 -25.52
C ALA A 229 7.69 -11.96 -24.02
N PRO A 230 7.01 -11.10 -23.24
CA PRO A 230 7.04 -11.14 -21.79
C PRO A 230 6.60 -12.52 -21.28
N LYS A 231 7.28 -13.00 -20.24
CA LYS A 231 6.98 -14.29 -19.59
C LYS A 231 6.49 -14.05 -18.17
N LEU A 232 5.37 -14.66 -17.83
CA LEU A 232 4.84 -14.72 -16.47
C LEU A 232 5.04 -16.12 -15.91
N LEU A 233 5.85 -16.22 -14.86
CA LEU A 233 6.21 -17.49 -14.24
C LEU A 233 5.27 -17.80 -13.08
N ILE A 234 4.59 -18.95 -13.14
CA ILE A 234 3.75 -19.44 -12.06
C ILE A 234 4.56 -20.39 -11.19
N PRO A 235 4.82 -20.08 -9.91
CA PRO A 235 5.57 -20.98 -9.03
C PRO A 235 4.75 -22.23 -8.74
N VAL A 236 5.21 -23.38 -9.21
CA VAL A 236 4.65 -24.69 -8.87
C VAL A 236 5.58 -25.43 -7.93
N HIS A 237 5.00 -26.13 -6.95
CA HIS A 237 5.76 -27.02 -6.08
C HIS A 237 6.18 -28.29 -6.84
N ARG A 238 7.43 -28.70 -6.64
CA ARG A 238 8.01 -29.95 -7.15
C ARG A 238 8.75 -30.61 -5.99
N GLU A 239 8.59 -31.92 -5.84
CA GLU A 239 9.29 -32.67 -4.80
C GLU A 239 10.81 -32.44 -4.87
N GLY A 240 11.40 -32.11 -3.73
CA GLY A 240 12.83 -31.80 -3.61
C GLY A 240 13.25 -30.39 -4.05
N TRP A 241 12.31 -29.53 -4.46
CA TRP A 241 12.57 -28.12 -4.81
C TRP A 241 11.88 -27.19 -3.82
N GLU A 242 12.65 -26.24 -3.27
CA GLU A 242 12.15 -25.23 -2.33
C GLU A 242 12.32 -23.83 -2.92
N TRP A 243 11.30 -23.00 -2.76
CA TRP A 243 11.34 -21.62 -3.20
C TRP A 243 11.91 -20.71 -2.10
N VAL A 244 13.01 -20.02 -2.41
CA VAL A 244 13.58 -19.04 -1.49
C VAL A 244 12.86 -17.70 -1.64
N GLY A 245 12.24 -17.22 -0.57
CA GLY A 245 11.57 -15.91 -0.54
C GLY A 245 10.21 -15.87 -1.26
N VAL A 246 9.65 -17.02 -1.62
CA VAL A 246 8.28 -17.16 -2.12
C VAL A 246 7.53 -18.06 -1.14
N GLU A 247 6.52 -17.52 -0.47
CA GLU A 247 5.64 -18.34 0.37
C GLU A 247 4.93 -19.42 -0.48
N PRO A 248 4.57 -20.60 0.06
CA PRO A 248 3.73 -21.56 -0.65
C PRO A 248 2.30 -21.04 -0.77
N TRP A 249 1.83 -20.79 -2.00
CA TRP A 249 0.54 -20.14 -2.26
C TRP A 249 -0.59 -21.13 -2.48
N ASN A 250 -1.81 -20.73 -2.11
CA ASN A 250 -3.03 -21.35 -2.58
C ASN A 250 -3.18 -21.11 -4.10
N LEU A 251 -3.66 -22.11 -4.83
CA LEU A 251 -3.97 -22.05 -6.27
C LEU A 251 -4.88 -20.85 -6.59
N ASP A 252 -5.85 -20.55 -5.74
CA ASP A 252 -6.78 -19.42 -5.93
C ASP A 252 -6.05 -18.07 -5.93
N ASN A 253 -5.07 -17.90 -5.04
CA ASN A 253 -4.25 -16.69 -4.97
C ASN A 253 -3.36 -16.57 -6.21
N ILE A 254 -2.77 -17.68 -6.66
CA ILE A 254 -1.97 -17.73 -7.90
C ILE A 254 -2.83 -17.28 -9.08
N ILE A 255 -4.05 -17.77 -9.19
CA ILE A 255 -4.96 -17.42 -10.29
C ILE A 255 -5.29 -15.92 -10.25
N SER A 256 -5.70 -15.42 -9.09
CA SER A 256 -6.05 -14.00 -8.90
C SER A 256 -4.87 -13.08 -9.24
N GLU A 257 -3.68 -13.37 -8.71
CA GLU A 257 -2.48 -12.57 -8.99
C GLU A 257 -2.01 -12.69 -10.45
N THR A 258 -2.15 -13.86 -11.07
CA THR A 258 -1.82 -14.06 -12.49
C THR A 258 -2.74 -13.20 -13.36
N VAL A 259 -4.06 -13.29 -13.16
CA VAL A 259 -5.04 -12.47 -13.89
C VAL A 259 -4.78 -10.97 -13.68
N GLN A 260 -4.49 -10.56 -12.45
CA GLN A 260 -4.15 -9.18 -12.13
C GLN A 260 -2.85 -8.71 -12.81
N THR A 261 -1.83 -9.57 -12.87
CA THR A 261 -0.56 -9.24 -13.53
C THR A 261 -0.73 -9.14 -15.04
N VAL A 262 -1.51 -10.05 -15.64
CA VAL A 262 -1.88 -9.97 -17.06
C VAL A 262 -2.62 -8.67 -17.34
N TYR A 263 -3.57 -8.29 -16.47
CA TYR A 263 -4.26 -7.01 -16.58
C TYR A 263 -3.27 -5.84 -16.56
N GLN A 264 -2.37 -5.78 -15.57
CA GLN A 264 -1.35 -4.74 -15.47
C GLN A 264 -0.48 -4.65 -16.73
N ILE A 265 -0.06 -5.79 -17.29
CA ILE A 265 0.75 -5.85 -18.52
C ILE A 265 -0.04 -5.30 -19.71
N VAL A 266 -1.29 -5.73 -19.89
CA VAL A 266 -2.14 -5.32 -21.01
C VAL A 266 -2.44 -3.82 -20.99
N VAL A 267 -2.63 -3.26 -19.79
CA VAL A 267 -2.87 -1.83 -19.58
C VAL A 267 -1.58 -1.00 -19.66
N GLY A 268 -0.41 -1.63 -19.55
CA GLY A 268 0.88 -0.94 -19.51
C GLY A 268 1.22 -0.37 -18.12
N HIS A 269 0.53 -0.80 -17.06
CA HIS A 269 0.91 -0.47 -15.69
C HIS A 269 2.16 -1.25 -15.27
N PRO A 270 3.04 -0.66 -14.45
CA PRO A 270 4.13 -1.40 -13.84
C PRO A 270 3.58 -2.54 -12.98
N ILE A 271 4.24 -3.70 -13.04
CA ILE A 271 3.88 -4.86 -12.22
C ILE A 271 4.06 -4.49 -10.75
N THR A 272 2.96 -4.27 -10.04
CA THR A 272 3.00 -3.85 -8.63
C THR A 272 2.78 -5.04 -7.73
N ARG A 273 3.84 -5.49 -7.04
CA ARG A 273 3.69 -6.39 -5.89
C ARG A 273 3.06 -5.61 -4.74
N GLN A 274 1.76 -5.77 -4.56
CA GLN A 274 1.04 -5.05 -3.51
C GLN A 274 1.32 -5.71 -2.14
N ARG A 275 2.47 -5.41 -1.54
CA ARG A 275 2.75 -5.78 -0.15
C ARG A 275 2.48 -4.58 0.75
N THR A 276 1.22 -4.33 1.09
CA THR A 276 0.89 -3.42 2.21
C THR A 276 1.20 -4.13 3.53
N SER A 277 2.49 -4.25 3.83
CA SER A 277 2.98 -4.87 5.05
C SER A 277 2.49 -4.07 6.27
N ILE A 278 2.14 -4.79 7.34
CA ILE A 278 2.00 -4.24 8.72
C ILE A 278 3.17 -3.31 9.06
N GLY A 279 4.37 -3.60 8.52
CA GLY A 279 5.57 -2.81 8.69
C GLY A 279 5.43 -1.36 8.21
N THR A 280 4.71 -1.08 7.13
CA THR A 280 4.59 0.30 6.62
C THR A 280 3.85 1.20 7.64
N ILE A 281 2.83 0.67 8.29
CA ILE A 281 2.02 1.44 9.25
C ILE A 281 2.75 1.64 10.57
N ILE A 282 3.43 0.61 11.06
CA ILE A 282 4.32 0.74 12.22
C ILE A 282 5.46 1.72 11.90
N SER A 283 6.01 1.69 10.69
CA SER A 283 7.06 2.63 10.27
C SER A 283 6.56 4.07 10.17
N ILE A 284 5.29 4.32 9.85
CA ILE A 284 4.70 5.67 9.88
C ILE A 284 4.62 6.16 11.32
N ILE A 285 4.08 5.36 12.24
CA ILE A 285 3.94 5.75 13.65
C ILE A 285 5.32 5.99 14.28
N VAL A 286 6.23 5.03 14.12
CA VAL A 286 7.60 5.12 14.63
C VAL A 286 8.37 6.25 13.94
N GLY A 287 8.19 6.43 12.64
CA GLY A 287 8.82 7.50 11.86
C GLY A 287 8.36 8.88 12.28
N VAL A 288 7.06 9.09 12.50
CA VAL A 288 6.50 10.35 13.02
C VAL A 288 7.04 10.62 14.43
N LEU A 289 7.03 9.62 15.30
CA LEU A 289 7.53 9.77 16.67
C LEU A 289 9.04 10.06 16.70
N GLY A 290 9.81 9.35 15.89
CA GLY A 290 11.27 9.54 15.76
C GLY A 290 11.64 10.88 15.14
N LEU A 291 10.95 11.29 14.07
CA LEU A 291 11.13 12.60 13.45
C LEU A 291 10.77 13.73 14.41
N PHE A 292 9.70 13.56 15.18
CA PHE A 292 9.31 14.51 16.23
C PHE A 292 10.42 14.65 17.30
N ILE A 293 10.93 13.54 17.81
CA ILE A 293 12.04 13.54 18.79
C ILE A 293 13.28 14.24 18.20
N LEU A 294 13.65 13.90 16.97
CA LEU A 294 14.78 14.52 16.28
C LEU A 294 14.59 16.03 16.13
N MET A 295 13.40 16.47 15.71
CA MET A 295 13.11 17.89 15.51
C MET A 295 13.13 18.66 16.82
N MET A 296 12.65 18.08 17.92
CA MET A 296 12.80 18.67 19.26
C MET A 296 14.26 18.87 19.64
N ILE A 297 15.12 17.87 19.41
CA ILE A 297 16.56 17.97 19.71
C ILE A 297 17.21 19.10 18.90
N LEU A 298 16.91 19.17 17.60
CA LEU A 298 17.44 20.22 16.71
C LEU A 298 16.99 21.63 17.13
N ILE A 299 15.71 21.79 17.46
CA ILE A 299 15.16 23.07 17.94
C ILE A 299 15.86 23.48 19.25
N SER A 300 16.01 22.57 20.20
CA SER A 300 16.71 22.85 21.46
C SER A 300 18.17 23.25 21.24
N ALA A 301 18.89 22.52 20.39
CA ALA A 301 20.29 22.82 20.07
C ALA A 301 20.46 24.18 19.39
N PHE A 302 19.56 24.53 18.46
CA PHE A 302 19.54 25.83 17.79
C PHE A 302 19.35 26.99 18.77
N PHE A 303 18.42 26.86 19.72
CA PHE A 303 18.20 27.91 20.72
C PHE A 303 19.38 28.07 21.68
N ASN A 304 20.00 26.97 22.12
CA ASN A 304 21.22 27.03 22.96
C ASN A 304 22.45 27.62 22.24
N LEU A 305 22.44 27.71 20.90
CA LEU A 305 23.50 28.32 20.12
C LEU A 305 23.30 29.83 19.90
N LEU A 306 22.05 30.31 20.00
CA LEU A 306 21.67 31.69 19.75
C LEU A 306 21.53 32.54 21.02
N PHE A 307 21.44 31.91 22.19
CA PHE A 307 21.26 32.53 23.50
C PHE A 307 22.18 31.86 24.53
#